data_AF-A0A1J7C4Y5-F1
#
_entry.id   AF-A0A1J7C4Y5-F1
#
_cell.length_a   1.000
_cell.length_b   1.000
_cell.length_c   1.000
_cell.angle_alpha   90.00
_cell.angle_beta   90.00
_cell.angle_gamma   90.00
#
_symmetry.space_group_name_H-M   'P 1'
#
loop_
_entity.id
_entity.type
_entity.pdbx_description
1 polymer ?
#
loop_
_entity_poly.entity_id
_entity_poly.type
_entity_poly.pdbx_seq_one_letter_code
_entity_poly.pdbx_strand_id
1 'polypeptide(L)'
;GDLYVTLLREGQMDLLDVEMMCEREIVTRLVSQAHRAGVGVVMSNHDFHATPPQAEIVRRLRQQQALGADILKIAVMPRDGGDALCLMNATWEMFSRYAERPLLTMAMGSRGVVTRLAGELTGSALTFGKVGGASAPGQIDALALHSTLNTIHQAVMQGS
;
A
#
# COMPACT_ATOMS: atom_id res chain seq x y z
N GLY A 1 -1.97 -10.71 18.93
CA GLY A 1 -2.99 -11.51 18.23
C GLY A 1 -4.36 -11.24 18.81
N ASP A 2 -4.52 -11.49 20.11
CA ASP A 2 -5.83 -11.54 20.78
C ASP A 2 -6.67 -10.26 20.67
N LEU A 3 -6.04 -9.07 20.70
CA LEU A 3 -6.73 -7.81 20.46
C LEU A 3 -7.47 -7.77 19.11
N TYR A 4 -6.81 -8.18 18.02
CA TYR A 4 -7.43 -8.20 16.69
C TYR A 4 -8.57 -9.21 16.61
N VAL A 5 -8.42 -10.36 17.27
CA VAL A 5 -9.48 -11.38 17.33
C VAL A 5 -10.71 -10.87 18.06
N THR A 6 -10.51 -10.12 19.15
CA THR A 6 -11.60 -9.48 19.88
C THR A 6 -12.29 -8.42 19.04
N LEU A 7 -11.54 -7.52 18.39
CA LEU A 7 -12.11 -6.47 17.52
C LEU A 7 -12.88 -7.04 16.33
N LEU A 8 -12.39 -8.13 15.72
CA LEU A 8 -13.08 -8.84 14.64
C LEU A 8 -14.41 -9.47 15.10
N ARG A 9 -14.54 -9.83 16.39
CA ARG A 9 -15.75 -10.43 16.95
C ARG A 9 -16.77 -9.40 17.43
N GLU A 10 -16.32 -8.28 18.00
CA GLU A 10 -17.19 -7.23 18.55
C GLU A 10 -17.80 -6.33 17.47
N GLY A 11 -17.14 -6.23 16.30
CA GLY A 11 -17.73 -5.82 15.03
C GLY A 11 -17.87 -4.31 14.80
N GLN A 12 -17.14 -3.78 13.79
CA GLN A 12 -17.44 -2.61 12.94
C GLN A 12 -16.30 -2.30 11.91
N MET A 13 -15.52 -3.30 11.47
CA MET A 13 -14.35 -3.06 10.58
C MET A 13 -14.56 -3.70 9.20
N ASP A 14 -14.36 -2.94 8.12
CA ASP A 14 -14.39 -3.48 6.75
C ASP A 14 -13.04 -4.05 6.32
N LEU A 15 -11.95 -3.45 6.82
CA LEU A 15 -10.58 -3.80 6.49
C LEU A 15 -9.72 -3.91 7.76
N LEU A 16 -8.81 -4.89 7.77
CA LEU A 16 -7.78 -5.09 8.78
C LEU A 16 -6.40 -4.96 8.15
N ASP A 17 -5.54 -4.09 8.70
CA ASP A 17 -4.12 -4.05 8.34
C ASP A 17 -3.33 -5.10 9.14
N VAL A 18 -2.63 -6.00 8.44
CA VAL A 18 -1.78 -7.05 9.01
C VAL A 18 -0.35 -6.91 8.48
N GLU A 19 0.61 -6.64 9.35
CA GLU A 19 2.02 -6.56 8.98
C GLU A 19 2.57 -7.95 8.61
N MET A 20 3.09 -8.08 7.39
CA MET A 20 3.63 -9.33 6.84
C MET A 20 4.81 -9.89 7.64
N MET A 21 5.60 -9.01 8.26
CA MET A 21 6.84 -9.38 8.96
C MET A 21 6.60 -9.98 10.35
N CYS A 22 5.34 -10.07 10.80
CA CYS A 22 4.98 -10.85 11.98
C CYS A 22 5.19 -12.36 11.76
N GLU A 23 5.19 -13.13 12.85
CA GLU A 23 5.28 -14.60 12.78
C GLU A 23 4.22 -15.19 11.84
N ARG A 24 4.65 -16.14 11.00
CA ARG A 24 3.83 -16.64 9.89
C ARG A 24 2.53 -17.26 10.36
N GLU A 25 2.58 -18.02 11.46
CA GLU A 25 1.44 -18.65 12.10
C GLU A 25 0.42 -17.60 12.57
N ILE A 26 0.90 -16.46 13.09
CA ILE A 26 0.05 -15.35 13.51
C ILE A 26 -0.62 -14.71 12.30
N VAL A 27 0.14 -14.41 11.24
CA VAL A 27 -0.38 -13.80 10.01
C VAL A 27 -1.46 -14.69 9.38
N THR A 28 -1.18 -15.97 9.16
CA THR A 28 -2.14 -16.91 8.57
C THR A 28 -3.40 -17.06 9.42
N ARG A 29 -3.26 -17.10 10.75
CA ARG A 29 -4.40 -17.15 11.66
C ARG A 29 -5.26 -15.89 11.58
N LEU A 30 -4.65 -14.71 11.56
CA LEU A 30 -5.36 -13.42 11.47
C LEU A 30 -6.10 -13.27 10.14
N VAL A 31 -5.44 -13.59 9.03
CA VAL A 31 -6.07 -13.59 7.70
C VAL A 31 -7.30 -14.50 7.68
N SER A 32 -7.14 -15.74 8.15
CA SER A 32 -8.24 -16.71 8.21
C SER A 32 -9.40 -16.24 9.10
N GLN A 33 -9.11 -15.56 10.21
CA GLN A 33 -10.14 -15.02 11.10
C GLN A 33 -10.84 -13.80 10.52
N ALA A 34 -10.10 -12.88 9.89
CA ALA A 34 -10.67 -11.72 9.22
C ALA A 34 -11.64 -12.15 8.11
N HIS A 35 -11.21 -13.06 7.24
CA HIS A 35 -12.07 -13.58 6.16
C HIS A 35 -13.32 -14.30 6.68
N ARG A 36 -13.21 -15.09 7.77
CA ARG A 36 -14.40 -15.70 8.41
C ARG A 36 -15.38 -14.67 8.98
N ALA A 37 -14.88 -13.50 9.38
CA ALA A 37 -15.69 -12.39 9.86
C ALA A 37 -16.19 -11.48 8.72
N GLY A 38 -15.89 -11.79 7.44
CA GLY A 38 -16.25 -10.96 6.29
C GLY A 38 -15.42 -9.68 6.15
N VAL A 39 -14.26 -9.60 6.83
CA VAL A 39 -13.36 -8.44 6.84
C VAL A 39 -12.21 -8.68 5.86
N GLY A 40 -11.94 -7.70 4.99
CA GLY A 40 -10.82 -7.76 4.05
C GLY A 40 -9.47 -7.48 4.71
N VAL A 41 -8.37 -7.97 4.13
CA VAL A 41 -7.03 -7.81 4.69
C VAL A 41 -6.15 -6.92 3.81
N VAL A 42 -5.68 -5.82 4.39
CA VAL A 42 -4.55 -5.05 3.86
C VAL A 42 -3.28 -5.66 4.45
N MET A 43 -2.51 -6.39 3.66
CA MET A 43 -1.24 -6.91 4.16
C MET A 43 -0.14 -5.90 3.90
N SER A 44 0.50 -5.43 4.95
CA SER A 44 1.46 -4.34 4.87
C SER A 44 2.90 -4.81 5.08
N ASN A 45 3.83 -4.09 4.45
CA ASN A 45 5.24 -4.15 4.76
C ASN A 45 5.81 -2.73 4.79
N HIS A 46 6.60 -2.40 5.81
CA HIS A 46 7.19 -1.07 5.95
C HIS A 46 8.72 -1.17 6.07
N ASP A 47 9.45 -0.41 5.26
CA ASP A 47 10.88 -0.15 5.42
C ASP A 47 11.09 1.33 5.67
N PHE A 48 11.37 1.68 6.92
CA PHE A 48 11.56 3.07 7.35
C PHE A 48 12.98 3.60 7.09
N HIS A 49 13.88 2.76 6.59
CA HIS A 49 15.30 3.10 6.45
C HIS A 49 15.77 3.14 5.00
N ALA A 50 15.20 2.32 4.13
CA ALA A 50 15.64 2.21 2.75
C ALA A 50 14.50 1.89 1.78
N THR A 51 14.84 2.00 0.49
CA THR A 51 14.10 1.36 -0.60
C THR A 51 14.83 0.07 -0.99
N PRO A 52 14.23 -1.12 -0.78
CA PRO A 52 14.80 -2.37 -1.28
C PRO A 52 14.91 -2.38 -2.80
N PRO A 53 15.73 -3.27 -3.39
CA PRO A 53 15.77 -3.46 -4.83
C PRO A 53 14.38 -3.80 -5.41
N GLN A 54 14.09 -3.35 -6.63
CA GLN A 54 12.81 -3.58 -7.32
C GLN A 54 12.33 -5.05 -7.24
N ALA A 55 13.22 -6.01 -7.55
CA ALA A 55 12.89 -7.44 -7.50
C ALA A 55 12.44 -7.91 -6.11
N GLU A 56 13.03 -7.35 -5.04
CA GLU A 56 12.65 -7.67 -3.66
C GLU A 56 11.28 -7.08 -3.31
N ILE A 57 10.99 -5.86 -3.76
CA ILE A 57 9.66 -5.24 -3.59
C ILE A 57 8.59 -6.10 -4.28
N VAL A 58 8.81 -6.48 -5.54
CA VAL A 58 7.89 -7.34 -6.30
C VAL A 58 7.74 -8.71 -5.60
N ARG A 59 8.83 -9.31 -5.13
CA ARG A 59 8.80 -10.58 -4.38
C ARG A 59 7.91 -10.49 -3.13
N ARG A 60 8.05 -9.42 -2.34
CA ARG A 60 7.25 -9.21 -1.12
C ARG A 60 5.77 -9.03 -1.46
N LEU A 61 5.42 -8.22 -2.46
CA LEU A 61 4.03 -8.03 -2.89
C LEU A 61 3.41 -9.35 -3.36
N ARG A 62 4.12 -10.15 -4.16
CA ARG A 62 3.66 -11.49 -4.55
C ARG A 62 3.48 -12.43 -3.35
N GLN A 63 4.35 -12.32 -2.35
CA GLN A 63 4.22 -13.10 -1.11
C GLN A 63 2.99 -12.67 -0.31
N GLN A 64 2.61 -11.38 -0.30
CA GLN A 64 1.39 -10.90 0.35
C GLN A 64 0.15 -11.53 -0.30
N GLN A 65 0.11 -11.56 -1.63
CA GLN A 65 -0.95 -12.24 -2.39
C GLN A 65 -1.03 -13.73 -2.04
N ALA A 66 0.12 -14.42 -1.98
CA ALA A 66 0.17 -15.84 -1.60
C ALA A 66 -0.28 -16.13 -0.16
N LEU A 67 -0.21 -15.12 0.73
CA LEU A 67 -0.70 -15.22 2.11
C LEU A 67 -2.18 -14.85 2.25
N GLY A 68 -2.88 -14.56 1.15
CA GLY A 68 -4.32 -14.28 1.15
C GLY A 68 -4.67 -12.81 1.40
N ALA A 69 -3.76 -11.87 1.15
CA ALA A 69 -4.07 -10.45 1.23
C ALA A 69 -5.09 -10.02 0.16
N ASP A 70 -6.01 -9.13 0.52
CA ASP A 70 -6.97 -8.52 -0.39
C ASP A 70 -6.44 -7.21 -0.99
N ILE A 71 -5.57 -6.50 -0.27
CA ILE A 71 -4.81 -5.33 -0.73
C ILE A 71 -3.33 -5.55 -0.40
N LEU A 72 -2.47 -5.35 -1.40
CA LEU A 72 -1.01 -5.53 -1.26
C LEU A 72 -0.36 -4.18 -0.95
N LYS A 73 0.17 -4.00 0.26
CA LYS A 73 0.71 -2.72 0.73
C LYS A 73 2.21 -2.79 1.00
N ILE A 74 2.96 -1.85 0.42
CA ILE A 74 4.37 -1.64 0.79
C ILE A 74 4.69 -0.14 0.90
N ALA A 75 5.39 0.23 1.97
CA ALA A 75 5.90 1.57 2.19
C ALA A 75 7.41 1.54 2.41
N VAL A 76 8.16 2.37 1.68
CA VAL A 76 9.64 2.38 1.72
C VAL A 76 10.18 3.79 1.98
N MET A 77 11.42 3.91 2.43
CA MET A 77 12.07 5.21 2.68
C MET A 77 13.12 5.52 1.60
N PRO A 78 12.84 6.44 0.67
CA PRO A 78 13.78 6.82 -0.37
C PRO A 78 14.91 7.71 0.18
N ARG A 79 16.14 7.44 -0.24
CA ARG A 79 17.31 8.29 0.04
C ARG A 79 17.46 9.39 -1.01
N ASP A 80 17.07 9.11 -2.24
CA ASP A 80 17.10 10.03 -3.38
C ASP A 80 15.92 9.80 -4.35
N GLY A 81 15.94 10.50 -5.50
CA GLY A 81 14.89 10.33 -6.53
C GLY A 81 14.96 8.99 -7.26
N GLY A 82 16.14 8.36 -7.33
CA GLY A 82 16.31 7.02 -7.91
C GLY A 82 15.57 5.96 -7.11
N ASP A 83 15.60 6.06 -5.78
CA ASP A 83 14.82 5.20 -4.89
C ASP A 83 13.29 5.37 -5.10
N ALA A 84 12.80 6.59 -5.35
CA ALA A 84 11.39 6.82 -5.66
C ALA A 84 10.99 6.20 -7.03
N LEU A 85 11.85 6.34 -8.05
CA LEU A 85 11.67 5.70 -9.35
C LEU A 85 11.71 4.17 -9.25
N CYS A 86 12.60 3.62 -8.41
CA CYS A 86 12.69 2.18 -8.15
C CYS A 86 11.36 1.64 -7.61
N LEU A 87 10.74 2.32 -6.64
CA LEU A 87 9.42 1.92 -6.15
C LEU A 87 8.37 1.99 -7.27
N MET A 88 8.29 3.09 -8.01
CA MET A 88 7.30 3.25 -9.09
C MET A 88 7.44 2.16 -10.17
N ASN A 89 8.69 1.79 -10.53
CA ASN A 89 8.96 0.69 -11.44
C ASN A 89 8.51 -0.66 -10.86
N ALA A 90 8.75 -0.91 -9.57
CA ALA A 90 8.29 -2.11 -8.90
C ALA A 90 6.76 -2.21 -8.85
N THR A 91 6.08 -1.09 -8.58
CA THR A 91 4.61 -1.00 -8.60
C THR A 91 4.06 -1.31 -9.98
N TRP A 92 4.60 -0.69 -11.02
CA TRP A 92 4.20 -0.94 -12.40
C TRP A 92 4.45 -2.39 -12.83
N GLU A 93 5.62 -2.95 -12.52
CA GLU A 93 5.92 -4.35 -12.83
C GLU A 93 4.94 -5.30 -12.12
N MET A 94 4.68 -5.07 -10.83
CA MET A 94 3.71 -5.85 -10.08
C MET A 94 2.31 -5.76 -10.70
N PHE A 95 1.84 -4.55 -10.97
CA PHE A 95 0.52 -4.29 -11.54
C PHE A 95 0.34 -4.93 -12.92
N SER A 96 1.29 -4.73 -13.83
CA SER A 96 1.15 -5.17 -15.23
C SER A 96 1.38 -6.66 -15.45
N ARG A 97 2.02 -7.37 -14.52
CA ARG A 97 2.46 -8.77 -14.75
C ARG A 97 1.96 -9.78 -13.74
N TYR A 98 1.71 -9.39 -12.50
CA TYR A 98 1.55 -10.37 -11.41
C TYR A 98 0.36 -10.09 -10.48
N ALA A 99 -0.15 -8.86 -10.42
CA ALA A 99 -1.17 -8.48 -9.46
C ALA A 99 -2.54 -9.04 -9.84
N GLU A 100 -3.10 -9.84 -8.93
CA GLU A 100 -4.51 -10.26 -8.94
C GLU A 100 -5.34 -9.44 -7.94
N ARG A 101 -4.66 -8.56 -7.18
CA ARG A 101 -5.19 -7.77 -6.08
C ARG A 101 -4.75 -6.31 -6.21
N PRO A 102 -5.56 -5.33 -5.74
CA PRO A 102 -5.19 -3.93 -5.75
C PRO A 102 -3.90 -3.66 -4.94
N LEU A 103 -3.09 -2.73 -5.45
CA LEU A 103 -1.83 -2.32 -4.84
C LEU A 103 -1.99 -1.01 -4.05
N LEU A 104 -1.20 -0.89 -2.98
CA LEU A 104 -1.05 0.31 -2.16
C LEU A 104 0.44 0.54 -1.88
N THR A 105 1.12 1.21 -2.79
CA THR A 105 2.57 1.40 -2.70
C THR A 105 2.91 2.87 -2.49
N MET A 106 3.86 3.17 -1.60
CA MET A 106 4.32 4.55 -1.43
C MET A 106 5.76 4.65 -0.96
N ALA A 107 6.46 5.67 -1.44
CA ALA A 107 7.72 6.12 -0.88
C ALA A 107 7.42 7.22 0.14
N MET A 108 7.96 7.08 1.35
CA MET A 108 7.77 8.01 2.45
C MET A 108 8.67 9.25 2.32
N GLY A 109 8.43 10.25 3.16
CA GLY A 109 9.25 11.47 3.19
C GLY A 109 9.02 12.39 2.00
N SER A 110 9.66 13.56 2.03
CA SER A 110 9.51 14.59 0.99
C SER A 110 9.94 14.10 -0.40
N ARG A 111 10.96 13.23 -0.46
CA ARG A 111 11.49 12.66 -1.70
C ARG A 111 10.55 11.65 -2.35
N GLY A 112 9.62 11.07 -1.58
CA GLY A 112 8.68 10.07 -2.05
C GLY A 112 7.30 10.61 -2.45
N VAL A 113 7.03 11.90 -2.25
CA VAL A 113 5.69 12.51 -2.43
C VAL A 113 5.07 12.20 -3.78
N VAL A 114 5.85 12.22 -4.86
CA VAL A 114 5.36 11.93 -6.24
C VAL A 114 4.71 10.54 -6.35
N THR A 115 5.20 9.56 -5.59
CA THR A 115 4.67 8.18 -5.62
C THR A 115 3.23 8.11 -5.08
N ARG A 116 2.81 9.09 -4.26
CA ARG A 116 1.43 9.21 -3.75
C ARG A 116 0.45 9.75 -4.79
N LEU A 117 0.96 10.32 -5.88
CA LEU A 117 0.22 10.98 -6.95
C LEU A 117 0.20 10.16 -8.24
N ALA A 118 1.19 9.29 -8.44
CA ALA A 118 1.40 8.54 -9.67
C ALA A 118 0.64 7.19 -9.72
N GLY A 119 -0.43 7.03 -8.93
CA GLY A 119 -1.16 5.77 -8.81
C GLY A 119 -1.78 5.31 -10.13
N GLU A 120 -2.45 6.21 -10.85
CA GLU A 120 -3.07 5.94 -12.16
C GLU A 120 -2.05 5.57 -13.24
N LEU A 121 -0.81 6.06 -13.12
CA LEU A 121 0.30 5.72 -14.01
C LEU A 121 0.92 4.34 -13.68
N THR A 122 1.10 4.05 -12.40
CA THR A 122 1.93 2.92 -11.94
C THR A 122 1.12 1.71 -11.47
N GLY A 123 -0.18 1.87 -11.23
CA GLY A 123 -1.06 0.79 -10.76
C GLY A 123 -1.27 0.73 -9.24
N SER A 124 -0.84 1.74 -8.48
CA SER A 124 -1.25 1.87 -7.07
C SER A 124 -2.71 2.35 -7.02
N ALA A 125 -3.61 1.49 -6.56
CA ALA A 125 -5.05 1.73 -6.53
C ALA A 125 -5.47 2.62 -5.34
N LEU A 126 -4.63 2.73 -4.31
CA LEU A 126 -4.90 3.52 -3.11
C LEU A 126 -3.72 4.47 -2.81
N THR A 127 -4.02 5.56 -2.10
CA THR A 127 -3.03 6.51 -1.56
C THR A 127 -3.54 7.12 -0.25
N PHE A 128 -2.62 7.61 0.60
CA PHE A 128 -2.97 8.24 1.88
C PHE A 128 -2.77 9.75 1.82
N GLY A 129 -3.85 10.50 2.07
CA GLY A 129 -3.83 11.91 2.42
C GLY A 129 -3.97 12.12 3.93
N LYS A 130 -3.54 13.28 4.43
CA LYS A 130 -3.72 13.66 5.85
C LYS A 130 -4.92 14.58 6.02
N VAL A 131 -5.59 14.49 7.16
CA VAL A 131 -6.54 15.48 7.67
C VAL A 131 -5.96 16.03 8.96
N GLY A 132 -5.58 17.31 8.98
CA GLY A 132 -4.84 17.90 10.09
C GLY A 132 -3.37 17.43 10.15
N GLY A 133 -2.97 16.81 11.26
CA GLY A 133 -1.62 16.30 11.49
C GLY A 133 -1.26 15.14 10.55
N ALA A 134 0.03 15.01 10.19
CA ALA A 134 0.50 13.89 9.37
C ALA A 134 0.74 12.65 10.23
N SER A 135 0.24 11.48 9.81
CA SER A 135 0.54 10.17 10.43
C SER A 135 1.80 9.51 9.87
N ALA A 136 2.31 9.99 8.73
CA ALA A 136 3.59 9.56 8.16
C ALA A 136 4.31 10.71 7.44
N PRO A 137 5.66 10.70 7.35
CA PRO A 137 6.41 11.73 6.63
C PRO A 137 6.00 11.84 5.16
N GLY A 138 5.83 13.07 4.68
CA GLY A 138 5.52 13.36 3.26
C GLY A 138 4.04 13.17 2.88
N GLN A 139 3.11 13.12 3.84
CA GLN A 139 1.68 13.13 3.51
C GLN A 139 1.21 14.50 3.01
N ILE A 140 0.49 14.48 1.88
CA ILE A 140 -0.19 15.65 1.32
C ILE A 140 -1.54 15.81 2.02
N ASP A 141 -2.00 17.05 2.18
CA ASP A 141 -3.37 17.33 2.63
C ASP A 141 -4.40 16.60 1.75
N ALA A 142 -5.41 15.98 2.35
CA ALA A 142 -6.36 15.14 1.63
C ALA A 142 -7.13 15.88 0.53
N LEU A 143 -7.48 17.16 0.73
CA LEU A 143 -8.19 17.95 -0.28
C LEU A 143 -7.26 18.27 -1.45
N ALA A 144 -6.04 18.72 -1.16
CA ALA A 144 -5.03 19.01 -2.18
C ALA A 144 -4.65 17.74 -2.97
N LEU A 145 -4.53 16.60 -2.30
CA LEU A 145 -4.28 15.31 -2.92
C LEU A 145 -5.42 14.94 -3.88
N HIS A 146 -6.66 15.04 -3.42
CA HIS A 146 -7.84 14.74 -4.24
C HIS A 146 -7.91 15.64 -5.49
N SER A 147 -7.74 16.95 -5.34
CA SER A 147 -7.72 17.88 -6.47
C SER A 147 -6.64 17.54 -7.49
N THR A 148 -5.43 17.20 -7.01
CA THR A 148 -4.30 16.85 -7.87
C THR A 148 -4.56 15.57 -8.67
N LEU A 149 -5.08 14.52 -8.00
CA LEU A 149 -5.43 13.26 -8.66
C LEU A 149 -6.51 13.47 -9.72
N ASN A 150 -7.53 14.30 -9.44
CA ASN A 150 -8.54 14.65 -10.45
C ASN A 150 -7.93 15.37 -11.66
N THR A 151 -7.01 16.31 -11.45
CA THR A 151 -6.32 16.98 -12.56
C THR A 151 -5.57 15.97 -13.44
N ILE A 152 -4.84 15.03 -12.84
CA ILE A 152 -4.12 13.98 -13.57
C ILE A 152 -5.12 13.10 -14.34
N HIS A 153 -6.17 12.61 -13.68
CA HIS A 153 -7.18 11.75 -14.29
C HIS A 153 -7.85 12.41 -15.50
N GLN A 154 -8.27 13.67 -15.38
CA GLN A 154 -8.88 14.40 -16.49
C GLN A 154 -7.92 14.55 -17.67
N ALA A 155 -6.63 14.79 -17.43
CA ALA A 155 -5.63 14.88 -18.48
C ALA A 155 -5.39 13.53 -19.19
N VAL A 156 -5.36 12.42 -18.44
CA VAL A 156 -5.24 11.06 -18.99
C VAL A 156 -6.46 10.72 -19.87
N MET A 157 -7.67 11.02 -19.39
CA MET A 157 -8.91 10.75 -20.11
C MET A 157 -9.09 11.61 -21.37
N GLN A 158 -8.55 12.83 -21.41
CA GLN A 158 -8.61 13.70 -22.60
C GLN A 158 -7.62 13.28 -23.70
N GLY A 159 -6.56 12.56 -23.34
CA GLY A 159 -5.54 12.07 -24.27
C GLY A 159 -5.72 10.61 -24.72
N SER A 160 -6.75 9.92 -24.22
CA SER A 160 -7.05 8.50 -24.54
C SER A 160 -8.06 8.35 -25.67
#